data_AF-A0A379URT1-F1
#
_entry.id   AF-A0A379URT1-F1
#
_cell.length_a   1.000
_cell.length_b   1.000
_cell.length_c   1.000
_cell.angle_alpha   90.00
_cell.angle_beta   90.00
_cell.angle_gamma   90.00
#
_symmetry.space_group_name_H-M   'P 1'
#
loop_
_entity.id
_entity.type
_entity.pdbx_description
1 polymer ?
#
loop_
_entity_poly.entity_id
_entity_poly.type
_entity_poly.pdbx_seq_one_letter_code
_entity_poly.pdbx_strand_id
1 'polypeptide(L)'
;MNVVILDTGCANLSSVKSAVARHGYTPVVSREAEIVLRADKLFLPGVGTAQAAMDQLRERELIDLIKACTQPVLGICLGMQLLGRRSEETRGVDLLNIIEQDVPKMTDFGLPLPHMAGIACIRRRATGCFRALKMAPIFTLFTATRCRSTRGLSPSAITASRLPRRYRKIISSAYSSIRNVRARRAHSC
;
A
#
# COMPACT_ATOMS: atom_id res chain seq x y z
N MET A 1 -5.63 18.51 8.95
CA MET A 1 -4.90 17.29 8.57
C MET A 1 -4.10 17.58 7.33
N ASN A 2 -2.78 17.49 7.42
CA ASN A 2 -1.83 17.74 6.35
C ASN A 2 -1.66 16.47 5.49
N VAL A 3 -2.07 16.56 4.24
CA VAL A 3 -1.97 15.46 3.28
C VAL A 3 -0.93 15.82 2.24
N VAL A 4 0.08 14.97 2.08
CA VAL A 4 1.12 15.16 1.08
C VAL A 4 0.99 14.08 0.00
N ILE A 5 1.14 14.49 -1.25
CA ILE A 5 1.34 13.60 -2.40
C ILE A 5 2.82 13.69 -2.74
N LEU A 6 3.53 12.57 -2.68
CA LEU A 6 4.95 12.55 -3.02
C LEU A 6 5.12 12.81 -4.52
N ASP A 7 5.90 13.83 -4.86
CA ASP A 7 6.25 14.12 -6.25
C ASP A 7 7.32 13.15 -6.76
N THR A 8 6.86 12.03 -7.30
CA THR A 8 7.71 11.03 -7.96
C THR A 8 8.03 11.39 -9.42
N GLY A 9 7.51 12.51 -9.95
CA GLY A 9 7.64 12.87 -11.36
C GLY A 9 6.71 12.12 -12.31
N CYS A 10 5.69 11.43 -11.79
CA CYS A 10 4.75 10.64 -12.59
C CYS A 10 3.59 11.47 -13.18
N ALA A 11 3.06 11.06 -14.33
CA ALA A 11 2.08 11.81 -15.11
C ALA A 11 0.64 11.88 -14.53
N ASN A 12 0.39 11.36 -13.31
CA ASN A 12 -0.96 11.25 -12.73
C ASN A 12 -1.19 12.04 -11.43
N LEU A 13 -0.27 12.94 -11.05
CA LEU A 13 -0.39 13.74 -9.82
C LEU A 13 -1.67 14.57 -9.77
N SER A 14 -2.09 15.15 -10.90
CA SER A 14 -3.32 15.95 -10.99
C SER A 14 -4.56 15.14 -10.63
N SER A 15 -4.67 13.89 -11.10
CA SER A 15 -5.82 13.02 -10.80
C SER A 15 -5.89 12.68 -9.31
N VAL A 16 -4.74 12.38 -8.69
CA VAL A 16 -4.68 12.10 -7.25
C VAL A 16 -5.02 13.36 -6.45
N LYS A 17 -4.48 14.51 -6.85
CA LYS A 17 -4.78 15.81 -6.24
C LYS A 17 -6.29 16.12 -6.29
N SER A 18 -6.93 15.93 -7.44
CA SER A 18 -8.37 16.13 -7.59
C SER A 18 -9.19 15.14 -6.76
N ALA A 19 -8.79 13.87 -6.67
CA ALA A 19 -9.49 12.87 -5.86
C ALA A 19 -9.46 13.22 -4.37
N VAL A 20 -8.31 13.67 -3.87
CA VAL A 20 -8.17 14.12 -2.48
C VAL A 20 -8.94 15.42 -2.23
N ALA A 21 -8.91 16.37 -3.16
CA ALA A 21 -9.67 17.62 -3.09
C ALA A 21 -11.18 17.41 -3.00
N ARG A 22 -11.73 16.44 -3.74
CA ARG A 22 -13.16 16.08 -3.67
C ARG A 22 -13.59 15.53 -2.31
N HIS A 23 -12.65 15.14 -1.46
CA HIS A 23 -12.91 14.70 -0.09
C HIS A 23 -12.64 15.81 0.95
N GLY A 24 -12.52 17.06 0.51
CA GLY A 24 -12.42 18.24 1.39
C GLY A 24 -11.00 18.51 1.93
N TYR A 25 -9.97 17.90 1.34
CA TYR A 25 -8.58 18.12 1.73
C TYR A 25 -7.81 18.81 0.60
N THR A 26 -6.94 19.76 0.93
CA THR A 26 -6.05 20.39 -0.06
C THR A 26 -4.67 19.74 0.05
N PRO A 27 -4.33 18.75 -0.80
CA PRO A 27 -3.05 18.08 -0.67
C PRO A 27 -1.91 18.97 -1.20
N VAL A 28 -0.78 18.88 -0.54
CA VAL A 28 0.48 19.49 -1.01
C VAL A 28 1.24 18.45 -1.83
N VAL A 29 1.67 18.83 -3.03
CA VAL A 29 2.57 18.01 -3.85
C VAL A 29 3.99 18.46 -3.52
N SER A 30 4.81 17.56 -2.98
CA SER A 30 6.19 17.91 -2.62
C SER A 30 7.09 16.69 -2.64
N ARG A 31 8.38 16.94 -2.81
CA ARG A 31 9.49 15.99 -2.65
C ARG A 31 10.50 16.43 -1.58
N GLU A 32 10.25 17.56 -0.92
CA GLU A 32 11.13 18.09 0.11
C GLU A 32 10.98 17.26 1.39
N ALA A 33 12.11 16.81 1.94
CA ALA A 33 12.12 15.93 3.10
C ALA A 33 11.37 16.52 4.30
N GLU A 34 11.52 17.82 4.57
CA GLU A 34 10.85 18.49 5.69
C GLU A 34 9.33 18.48 5.56
N ILE A 35 8.81 18.71 4.35
CA ILE A 35 7.36 18.72 4.09
C ILE A 35 6.81 17.29 4.16
N VAL A 36 7.52 16.34 3.55
CA VAL A 36 7.08 14.93 3.47
C VAL A 36 7.07 14.26 4.84
N LEU A 37 8.10 14.47 5.67
CA LEU A 37 8.21 13.86 6.99
C LEU A 37 7.24 14.45 8.02
N ARG A 38 6.78 15.70 7.83
CA ARG A 38 5.78 16.36 8.67
C ARG A 38 4.33 16.10 8.24
N ALA A 39 4.12 15.29 7.19
CA ALA A 39 2.78 14.98 6.72
C ALA A 39 2.02 14.07 7.70
N ASP A 40 0.73 14.31 7.90
CA ASP A 40 -0.11 13.39 8.67
C ASP A 40 -0.37 12.11 7.86
N LYS A 41 -0.48 12.24 6.53
CA LYS A 41 -0.67 11.14 5.58
C LYS A 41 0.08 11.41 4.29
N LEU A 42 0.67 10.35 3.74
CA LEU A 42 1.43 10.40 2.50
C LEU A 42 0.79 9.52 1.42
N PHE A 43 0.63 10.07 0.22
CA PHE A 43 0.27 9.32 -0.98
C PHE A 43 1.52 9.06 -1.82
N LEU A 44 1.73 7.81 -2.22
CA LEU A 44 2.79 7.39 -3.12
C LEU A 44 2.17 6.99 -4.47
N PRO A 45 2.06 7.91 -5.43
CA PRO A 45 1.57 7.60 -6.77
C PRO A 45 2.66 6.94 -7.62
N GLY A 46 2.26 6.11 -8.58
CA GLY A 46 3.15 5.55 -9.59
C GLY A 46 2.41 5.10 -10.84
N VAL A 47 3.07 5.21 -11.99
CA VAL A 47 2.62 4.73 -13.31
C VAL A 47 3.81 4.15 -14.08
N GLY A 48 3.54 3.39 -15.15
CA GLY A 48 4.57 2.81 -15.99
C GLY A 48 5.10 1.48 -15.44
N THR A 49 6.37 1.20 -15.71
CA THR A 49 7.03 -0.04 -15.29
C THR A 49 7.70 0.13 -13.93
N ALA A 50 7.83 -0.96 -13.16
CA ALA A 50 8.53 -0.95 -11.88
C ALA A 50 9.98 -0.48 -12.00
N GLN A 51 10.66 -0.83 -13.10
CA GLN A 51 12.02 -0.38 -13.38
C GLN A 51 12.09 1.15 -13.52
N ALA A 52 11.30 1.73 -14.42
CA ALA A 52 11.30 3.16 -14.67
C ALA A 52 10.94 3.96 -13.41
N ALA A 53 9.97 3.48 -12.63
CA ALA A 53 9.60 4.13 -11.38
C ALA A 53 10.72 4.06 -10.33
N MET A 54 11.38 2.91 -10.18
CA MET A 54 12.53 2.80 -9.26
C MET A 54 13.70 3.68 -9.70
N ASP A 55 13.96 3.81 -11.00
CA ASP A 55 15.00 4.70 -11.53
C ASP A 55 14.66 6.17 -11.25
N GLN A 56 13.41 6.59 -11.47
CA GLN A 56 12.96 7.94 -11.09
C GLN A 56 13.09 8.20 -9.59
N LEU A 57 12.81 7.21 -8.73
CA LEU A 57 12.99 7.36 -7.28
C LEU A 57 14.47 7.48 -6.89
N ARG A 58 15.37 6.79 -7.59
CA ARG A 58 16.83 6.90 -7.39
C ARG A 58 17.34 8.27 -7.82
N GLU A 59 17.02 8.69 -9.04
CA GLU A 59 17.42 9.97 -9.62
C GLU A 59 16.97 11.17 -8.77
N ARG A 60 15.82 11.03 -8.09
CA ARG A 60 15.24 12.07 -7.23
C ARG A 60 15.61 11.91 -5.75
N GLU A 61 16.45 10.94 -5.41
CA GLU A 61 16.90 10.66 -4.04
C GLU A 61 15.74 10.40 -3.04
N LEU A 62 14.64 9.83 -3.52
CA LEU A 62 13.42 9.65 -2.74
C LEU A 62 13.38 8.34 -1.95
N ILE A 63 14.25 7.38 -2.27
CA ILE A 63 14.21 6.04 -1.65
C ILE A 63 14.36 6.11 -0.14
N ASP A 64 15.40 6.81 0.33
CA ASP A 64 15.68 6.92 1.77
C ASP A 64 14.64 7.77 2.47
N LEU A 65 14.13 8.82 1.81
CA LEU A 65 13.03 9.63 2.31
C LEU A 65 11.78 8.79 2.55
N ILE A 66 11.38 7.96 1.57
CA ILE A 66 10.21 7.08 1.69
C ILE A 66 10.40 6.05 2.81
N LYS A 67 11.60 5.47 2.93
CA LYS A 67 11.93 4.51 4.00
C LYS A 67 11.95 5.15 5.39
N ALA A 68 12.30 6.44 5.48
CA ALA A 68 12.31 7.19 6.74
C ALA A 68 10.90 7.61 7.20
N CYS A 69 9.90 7.58 6.31
CA CYS A 69 8.53 7.97 6.63
C CYS A 69 7.92 7.06 7.72
N THR A 70 7.37 7.67 8.77
CA THR A 70 6.69 6.95 9.87
C THR A 70 5.18 7.09 9.83
N GLN A 71 4.69 8.09 9.10
CA GLN A 71 3.29 8.35 8.84
C GLN A 71 2.70 7.29 7.91
N PRO A 72 1.37 7.09 7.92
CA PRO A 72 0.71 6.17 7.01
C PRO A 72 0.95 6.56 5.55
N VAL A 73 1.52 5.63 4.78
CA VAL A 73 1.74 5.77 3.32
C VAL A 73 0.70 4.93 2.57
N LEU A 74 0.03 5.54 1.59
CA LEU A 74 -0.89 4.85 0.68
C LEU A 74 -0.31 4.85 -0.73
N GLY A 75 0.13 3.68 -1.19
CA GLY A 75 0.56 3.46 -2.58
C GLY A 75 -0.65 3.35 -3.52
N ILE A 76 -0.61 4.05 -4.65
CA ILE A 76 -1.65 4.01 -5.69
C ILE A 76 -1.09 3.33 -6.94
N CYS A 77 -1.80 2.31 -7.44
CA CYS A 77 -1.43 1.52 -8.62
C CYS A 77 0.00 0.95 -8.49
N LEU A 78 0.94 1.39 -9.32
CA LEU A 78 2.34 0.97 -9.24
C LEU A 78 2.96 1.38 -7.90
N GLY A 79 2.57 2.51 -7.31
CA GLY A 79 3.07 2.93 -6.01
C GLY A 79 2.79 1.93 -4.88
N MET A 80 1.73 1.13 -4.99
CA MET A 80 1.49 0.01 -4.07
C MET A 80 2.51 -1.12 -4.27
N GLN A 81 2.87 -1.41 -5.52
CA GLN A 81 3.83 -2.44 -5.87
C GLN A 81 5.23 -2.08 -5.38
N LEU A 82 5.65 -0.80 -5.54
CA LEU A 82 6.95 -0.30 -5.11
C LEU A 82 7.24 -0.51 -3.62
N LEU A 83 6.21 -0.61 -2.77
CA LEU A 83 6.36 -0.90 -1.34
C LEU A 83 6.82 -2.35 -1.08
N GLY A 84 6.65 -3.26 -2.04
CA GLY A 84 7.07 -4.66 -1.96
C GLY A 84 8.59 -4.83 -1.98
N ARG A 85 9.05 -6.07 -2.05
CA ARG A 85 10.47 -6.45 -2.06
C ARG A 85 11.07 -6.48 -3.45
N ARG A 86 10.44 -7.21 -4.38
CA ARG A 86 10.94 -7.41 -5.75
C ARG A 86 9.78 -7.56 -6.72
N SER A 87 9.84 -6.90 -7.87
CA SER A 87 8.91 -7.12 -8.99
C SER A 87 9.52 -8.12 -9.96
N GLU A 88 8.72 -9.03 -10.50
CA GLU A 88 9.12 -9.94 -11.60
C GLU A 88 8.91 -9.31 -12.99
N GLU A 89 8.51 -8.04 -13.05
CA GLU A 89 8.38 -7.34 -14.32
C GLU A 89 9.74 -7.29 -15.07
N THR A 90 9.70 -7.53 -16.38
CA THR A 90 10.89 -7.56 -17.26
C THR A 90 11.93 -8.61 -16.82
N ARG A 91 13.05 -8.18 -16.19
CA ARG A 91 14.16 -9.05 -15.74
C ARG A 91 14.24 -9.19 -14.22
N GLY A 92 13.24 -8.68 -13.51
CA GLY A 92 13.24 -8.58 -12.06
C GLY A 92 13.83 -7.27 -11.58
N VAL A 93 13.14 -6.59 -10.67
CA VAL A 93 13.53 -5.27 -10.15
C VAL A 93 13.38 -5.27 -8.63
N ASP A 94 14.45 -4.94 -7.91
CA ASP A 94 14.37 -4.74 -6.47
C ASP A 94 13.67 -3.41 -6.15
N LEU A 95 12.72 -3.47 -5.23
CA LEU A 95 11.81 -2.38 -4.87
C LEU A 95 12.21 -1.77 -3.52
N LEU A 96 11.30 -1.08 -2.83
CA LEU A 96 11.62 -0.39 -1.57
C LEU A 96 11.81 -1.35 -0.39
N ASN A 97 11.31 -2.58 -0.48
CA ASN A 97 11.37 -3.62 0.55
C ASN A 97 10.82 -3.15 1.91
N ILE A 98 9.74 -2.36 1.88
CA ILE A 98 9.02 -1.92 3.09
C ILE A 98 8.05 -3.02 3.55
N ILE A 99 7.48 -3.74 2.59
CA ILE A 99 6.66 -4.92 2.76
C ILE A 99 7.45 -6.10 2.20
N GLU A 100 7.71 -7.10 3.04
CA GLU A 100 8.46 -8.32 2.67
C GLU A 100 7.62 -9.25 1.78
N GLN A 101 7.22 -8.77 0.60
CA GLN A 101 6.41 -9.50 -0.38
C GLN A 101 6.87 -9.18 -1.80
N ASP A 102 6.99 -10.21 -2.63
CA ASP A 102 7.28 -10.05 -4.05
C ASP A 102 6.01 -9.72 -4.85
N VAL A 103 6.22 -9.10 -6.00
CA VAL A 103 5.21 -8.70 -6.97
C VAL A 103 5.41 -9.54 -8.23
N PRO A 104 4.87 -10.78 -8.26
CA PRO A 104 5.05 -11.67 -9.39
C PRO A 104 4.31 -11.22 -10.64
N LYS A 105 4.76 -11.70 -11.80
CA LYS A 105 4.02 -11.52 -13.05
C LYS A 105 2.68 -12.25 -12.95
N MET A 106 1.62 -11.64 -13.47
CA MET A 106 0.31 -12.27 -13.48
C MET A 106 0.29 -13.36 -14.54
N THR A 107 -0.25 -14.52 -14.18
CA THR A 107 -0.62 -15.56 -15.15
C THR A 107 -1.88 -15.09 -15.88
N ASP A 108 -1.84 -15.11 -17.20
CA ASP A 108 -2.95 -14.66 -18.07
C ASP A 108 -4.17 -15.59 -18.02
N PHE A 109 -3.99 -16.88 -17.72
CA PHE A 109 -5.06 -17.90 -17.77
C PHE A 109 -5.85 -17.84 -19.10
N GLY A 110 -5.17 -17.49 -20.21
CA GLY A 110 -5.80 -17.30 -21.53
C GLY A 110 -6.59 -15.99 -21.70
N LEU A 111 -6.53 -15.06 -20.74
CA LEU A 111 -7.16 -13.74 -20.82
C LEU A 111 -6.15 -12.66 -21.24
N PRO A 112 -6.60 -11.58 -21.89
CA PRO A 112 -5.70 -10.50 -22.30
C PRO A 112 -5.05 -9.81 -21.09
N LEU A 113 -3.73 -9.64 -21.16
CA LEU A 113 -2.95 -8.79 -20.26
C LEU A 113 -2.54 -7.49 -20.98
N PRO A 114 -2.37 -6.36 -20.24
CA PRO A 114 -2.66 -6.19 -18.82
C PRO A 114 -4.16 -6.30 -18.52
N HIS A 115 -4.52 -6.60 -17.27
CA HIS A 115 -5.92 -6.56 -16.87
C HIS A 115 -6.38 -5.10 -16.94
N MET A 116 -7.35 -4.80 -17.82
CA MET A 116 -7.88 -3.46 -18.09
C MET A 116 -9.41 -3.45 -17.98
N ALA A 117 -9.92 -3.73 -16.79
CA ALA A 117 -11.35 -3.77 -16.55
C ALA A 117 -11.69 -3.35 -15.12
N GLY A 118 -12.98 -3.07 -14.91
CA GLY A 118 -13.54 -2.92 -13.58
C GLY A 118 -13.58 -4.27 -12.88
N ILE A 119 -12.80 -4.43 -11.80
CA ILE A 119 -12.84 -5.62 -10.95
C ILE A 119 -13.46 -5.34 -9.59
N ALA A 120 -14.23 -6.32 -9.11
CA ALA A 120 -14.70 -6.33 -7.74
C ALA A 120 -13.57 -6.76 -6.80
N CYS A 121 -13.36 -5.98 -5.74
CA CYS A 121 -12.42 -6.33 -4.69
C CYS A 121 -13.10 -7.20 -3.62
N ILE A 122 -12.57 -8.41 -3.40
CA ILE A 122 -12.97 -9.26 -2.26
C ILE A 122 -12.11 -8.91 -1.05
N ARG A 123 -12.74 -8.33 -0.03
CA ARG A 123 -12.07 -7.93 1.21
C ARG A 123 -11.89 -9.13 2.14
N ARG A 124 -10.65 -9.59 2.37
CA ARG A 124 -10.36 -10.70 3.30
C ARG A 124 -10.54 -10.36 4.80
N ARG A 125 -10.39 -9.09 5.20
CA ARG A 125 -10.63 -8.62 6.59
C ARG A 125 -10.85 -7.11 6.61
N ALA A 126 -11.81 -6.62 7.41
CA ALA A 126 -12.08 -5.19 7.55
C ALA A 126 -11.16 -4.57 8.63
N THR A 127 -10.12 -3.85 8.21
CA THR A 127 -9.22 -3.11 9.11
C THR A 127 -8.90 -1.73 8.53
N GLY A 128 -8.80 -0.71 9.39
CA GLY A 128 -8.31 0.64 9.02
C GLY A 128 -9.12 1.32 7.91
N CYS A 129 -8.43 1.91 6.93
CA CYS A 129 -9.01 2.66 5.79
C CYS A 129 -10.01 1.84 4.95
N PHE A 130 -10.01 0.51 5.03
CA PHE A 130 -10.90 -0.36 4.26
C PHE A 130 -12.19 -0.73 5.01
N ARG A 131 -12.46 -0.10 6.17
CA ARG A 131 -13.64 -0.40 6.99
C ARG A 131 -14.96 0.01 6.31
N ALA A 132 -14.96 1.16 5.64
CA ALA A 132 -16.14 1.73 4.97
C ALA A 132 -16.36 1.21 3.53
N LEU A 133 -15.40 0.48 2.95
CA LEU A 133 -15.58 -0.14 1.65
C LEU A 133 -16.58 -1.30 1.76
N LYS A 134 -17.72 -1.19 1.06
CA LYS A 134 -18.66 -2.29 0.87
C LYS A 134 -17.96 -3.43 0.12
N MET A 135 -18.45 -4.67 0.20
CA MET A 135 -18.02 -5.72 -0.74
C MET A 135 -18.64 -5.38 -2.11
N ALA A 136 -17.86 -5.46 -3.18
CA ALA A 136 -18.22 -5.12 -4.57
C ALA A 136 -18.05 -3.68 -5.13
N PRO A 137 -17.26 -2.74 -4.56
CA PRO A 137 -16.82 -1.58 -5.33
C PRO A 137 -15.98 -2.07 -6.52
N ILE A 138 -16.39 -1.64 -7.72
CA ILE A 138 -15.67 -1.88 -8.96
C ILE A 138 -14.51 -0.90 -9.01
N PHE A 139 -13.28 -1.42 -9.04
CA PHE A 139 -12.08 -0.64 -9.24
C PHE A 139 -11.52 -0.92 -10.62
N THR A 140 -11.22 0.12 -11.38
CA THR A 140 -10.45 -0.02 -12.61
C THR A 140 -9.01 -0.33 -12.23
N LEU A 141 -8.55 -1.53 -12.59
CA LEU A 141 -7.17 -1.94 -12.42
C LEU A 141 -6.50 -1.93 -13.79
N PHE A 142 -5.26 -1.44 -13.83
CA PHE A 142 -4.38 -1.47 -15.00
C PHE A 142 -3.03 -2.03 -14.56
N THR A 143 -2.86 -3.36 -14.61
CA THR A 143 -1.59 -3.99 -14.21
C THR A 143 -1.42 -5.37 -14.86
N ALA A 144 -0.16 -5.73 -15.16
CA ALA A 144 0.24 -7.07 -15.60
C ALA A 144 0.93 -7.88 -14.49
N THR A 145 1.10 -7.30 -13.30
CA THR A 145 1.69 -7.94 -12.12
C THR A 145 0.66 -8.11 -11.03
N ARG A 146 0.84 -9.14 -10.18
CA ARG A 146 -0.08 -9.48 -9.11
C ARG A 146 0.52 -9.14 -7.75
N CYS A 147 -0.24 -8.45 -6.91
CA CYS A 147 0.11 -8.27 -5.51
C CYS A 147 -0.71 -9.23 -4.64
N ARG A 148 -0.07 -10.16 -3.91
CA ARG A 148 -0.75 -11.07 -2.95
C ARG A 148 -0.51 -10.60 -1.53
N SER A 149 -1.59 -10.61 -0.73
CA SER A 149 -1.49 -10.62 0.73
C SER A 149 -1.38 -12.07 1.22
N THR A 150 -0.28 -12.43 1.87
CA THR A 150 -0.08 -13.79 2.43
C THR A 150 -1.02 -14.06 3.60
N ARG A 151 -1.70 -15.21 3.51
CA ARG A 151 -1.79 -16.16 4.62
C ARG A 151 -2.06 -17.55 4.03
N GLY A 152 -0.97 -18.29 3.88
CA GLY A 152 -0.89 -19.69 3.50
C GLY A 152 0.27 -20.34 4.26
N LEU A 153 0.27 -20.20 5.59
CA LEU A 153 1.16 -20.90 6.50
C LEU A 153 0.30 -21.40 7.66
N SER A 154 0.56 -22.64 8.07
CA SER A 154 -0.14 -23.42 9.10
C SER A 154 -0.23 -22.68 10.45
N PRO A 155 -1.13 -23.09 11.38
CA PRO A 155 -1.48 -22.32 12.58
C PRO A 155 -0.38 -22.20 13.65
N SER A 156 0.82 -22.73 13.43
CA SER A 156 1.87 -22.82 14.43
C SER A 156 3.01 -21.86 14.09
N ALA A 157 3.24 -20.89 14.99
CA ALA A 157 4.46 -20.08 15.08
C ALA A 157 4.71 -19.00 14.01
N ILE A 158 3.95 -17.89 14.09
CA ILE A 158 4.55 -16.57 13.90
C ILE A 158 4.40 -15.81 15.22
N THR A 159 5.35 -16.05 16.11
CA THR A 159 5.54 -15.21 17.29
C THR A 159 5.89 -13.80 16.83
N ALA A 160 5.31 -12.79 17.49
CA ALA A 160 5.51 -11.36 17.22
C ALA A 160 6.96 -10.86 17.44
N SER A 161 7.95 -11.76 17.45
CA SER A 161 9.35 -11.57 17.84
C SER A 161 10.20 -10.83 16.80
N ARG A 162 9.85 -10.86 15.50
CA ARG A 162 10.76 -10.44 14.40
C ARG A 162 10.48 -9.10 13.71
N LEU A 163 9.46 -8.34 14.13
CA LEU A 163 9.20 -7.00 13.59
C LEU A 163 9.93 -5.91 14.41
N PRO A 164 10.47 -4.85 13.78
CA PRO A 164 11.03 -3.69 14.48
C PRO A 164 10.04 -3.13 15.51
N ARG A 165 10.52 -2.77 16.72
CA ARG A 165 9.69 -2.33 17.86
C ARG A 165 8.65 -1.24 17.51
N ARG A 166 8.89 -0.41 16.49
CA ARG A 166 8.00 0.66 16.02
C ARG A 166 6.68 0.15 15.40
N TYR A 167 6.66 -1.02 14.76
CA TYR A 167 5.45 -1.61 14.17
C TYR A 167 4.64 -2.47 15.15
N ARG A 168 5.21 -2.82 16.32
CA ARG A 168 4.50 -3.61 17.35
C ARG A 168 3.37 -2.86 18.03
N LYS A 169 3.51 -1.55 18.29
CA LYS A 169 2.48 -0.75 19.01
C LYS A 169 1.18 -0.61 18.23
N ILE A 170 1.26 -0.54 16.90
CA ILE A 170 0.08 -0.46 16.01
C ILE A 170 -0.73 -1.77 16.06
N ILE A 171 -0.07 -2.91 16.30
CA ILE A 171 -0.73 -4.22 16.37
C ILE A 171 -1.16 -4.59 17.80
N SER A 172 -0.43 -4.18 18.85
CA SER A 172 -0.79 -4.52 20.24
C SER A 172 -2.05 -3.81 20.72
N SER A 173 -2.27 -2.56 20.29
CA SER A 173 -3.52 -1.83 20.52
C SER A 173 -4.73 -2.56 19.92
N ALA A 174 -4.55 -3.14 18.72
CA ALA A 174 -5.58 -3.93 18.05
C ALA A 174 -5.85 -5.28 18.75
N TYR A 175 -4.84 -5.88 19.41
CA TYR A 175 -4.99 -7.18 20.10
C TYR A 175 -5.69 -7.09 21.46
N SER A 176 -5.48 -6.03 22.25
CA SER A 176 -6.16 -5.89 23.56
C SER A 176 -7.68 -5.75 23.41
N SER A 177 -8.11 -5.03 22.36
CA SER A 177 -9.52 -4.87 21.99
C SER A 177 -10.16 -6.18 21.53
N ILE A 178 -9.39 -7.12 20.95
CA ILE A 178 -9.90 -8.42 20.51
C ILE A 178 -10.17 -9.37 21.69
N ARG A 179 -9.37 -9.32 22.77
CA ARG A 179 -9.63 -10.13 23.97
C ARG A 179 -10.89 -9.68 24.71
N ASN A 180 -11.10 -8.37 24.85
CA ASN A 180 -12.28 -7.83 25.53
C ASN A 180 -13.60 -8.10 24.79
N VAL A 181 -13.57 -8.22 23.46
CA VAL A 181 -14.75 -8.56 22.66
C VAL A 181 -15.09 -10.06 22.71
N ARG A 182 -14.09 -10.95 22.84
CA ARG A 182 -14.35 -12.40 23.04
C ARG A 182 -14.88 -12.73 24.44
N ALA A 183 -14.42 -12.03 25.48
CA ALA A 183 -14.92 -12.25 26.85
C ALA A 183 -16.39 -11.83 27.03
N ARG A 184 -16.84 -10.77 26.34
CA ARG A 184 -18.23 -10.30 26.41
C ARG A 184 -19.25 -11.15 25.65
N ARG A 185 -18.81 -12.09 24.81
CA ARG A 185 -19.70 -12.99 24.05
C ARG A 185 -19.91 -14.37 24.69
N ALA A 186 -19.24 -14.67 25.80
CA ALA A 186 -19.37 -15.95 26.51
C ALA A 186 -20.42 -15.95 27.63
N HIS A 187 -21.04 -14.80 27.94
CA HIS A 187 -22.07 -14.67 28.99
C HIS A 187 -23.46 -14.30 28.42
N SER A 188 -23.75 -14.68 27.19
CA SER A 188 -25.04 -14.40 26.54
C SER A 188 -25.47 -15.53 25.59
N CYS A 189 -25.23 -16.77 26.00
CA CYS A 189 -26.00 -17.95 25.59
C CYS A 189 -26.64 -18.53 26.85
#